data_AF-A0A542Q440-F1
#
_entry.id   AF-A0A542Q440-F1
#
_cell.length_a   1.000
_cell.length_b   1.000
_cell.length_c   1.000
_cell.angle_alpha   90.00
_cell.angle_beta   90.00
_cell.angle_gamma   90.00
#
_symmetry.space_group_name_H-M   'P 1'
#
loop_
_entity.id
_entity.type
_entity.pdbx_description
1 polymer ?
#
loop_
_entity_poly.entity_id
_entity_poly.type
_entity_poly.pdbx_seq_one_letter_code
_entity_poly.pdbx_strand_id
1 'polypeptide(L)'
;MSDARTPAQIEADIVRRREQLAETLDEIGVRVHPKTVIGDARARLASSVDQTAGRAVVAVNRTVTDVKAQFVDEDGGPRLERLVPVALVVVGIVGLLAVSARRRRG
;
A
#
# COMPACT_ATOMS: atom_id res chain seq x y z
N MET A 1 -59.81 20.03 14.80
CA MET A 1 -60.18 18.71 15.38
C MET A 1 -59.45 17.67 14.58
N SER A 2 -58.80 16.74 15.27
CA SER A 2 -57.84 15.78 14.73
C SER A 2 -58.41 15.03 13.55
N ASP A 3 -57.77 15.16 12.38
CA ASP A 3 -57.92 14.22 11.27
C ASP A 3 -57.22 12.93 11.70
N ALA A 4 -57.84 12.24 12.65
CA ALA A 4 -57.32 11.02 13.24
C ALA A 4 -57.47 9.93 12.18
N ARG A 5 -56.34 9.59 11.55
CA ARG A 5 -56.28 8.47 10.60
C ARG A 5 -57.00 7.28 11.19
N THR A 6 -57.88 6.69 10.39
CA THR A 6 -58.60 5.52 10.84
C THR A 6 -57.61 4.36 10.97
N PRO A 7 -57.83 3.41 11.91
CA PRO A 7 -56.95 2.24 12.05
C PRO A 7 -56.74 1.49 10.72
N ALA A 8 -57.78 1.39 9.90
CA ALA A 8 -57.71 0.79 8.56
C ALA A 8 -56.77 1.55 7.60
N GLN A 9 -56.71 2.88 7.69
CA GLN A 9 -55.78 3.68 6.88
C GLN A 9 -54.33 3.49 7.35
N ILE A 10 -54.10 3.37 8.67
CA ILE A 10 -52.77 3.10 9.23
C ILE A 10 -52.28 1.73 8.78
N GLU A 11 -53.16 0.72 8.80
CA GLU A 11 -52.84 -0.65 8.37
C GLU A 11 -52.52 -0.71 6.88
N ALA A 12 -53.31 -0.03 6.05
CA ALA A 12 -53.03 0.10 4.62
C ALA A 12 -51.70 0.81 4.32
N ASP A 13 -51.32 1.80 5.14
CA ASP A 13 -50.05 2.52 4.98
C ASP A 13 -48.85 1.66 5.43
N ILE A 14 -49.02 0.85 6.49
CA ILE A 14 -48.00 -0.09 6.95
C ILE A 14 -47.72 -1.15 5.88
N VAL A 15 -48.76 -1.70 5.24
CA VAL A 15 -48.61 -2.70 4.18
C VAL A 15 -47.85 -2.09 3.00
N ARG A 16 -48.25 -0.90 2.53
CA ARG A 16 -47.53 -0.18 1.47
C ARG A 16 -46.05 0.08 1.80
N ARG A 17 -45.76 0.52 3.03
CA ARG A 17 -44.37 0.76 3.44
C ARG A 17 -43.55 -0.51 3.53
N ARG A 18 -44.15 -1.63 3.97
CA ARG A 18 -43.48 -2.93 4.02
C ARG A 18 -43.09 -3.45 2.64
N GLU A 19 -43.98 -3.32 1.66
CA GLU A 19 -43.69 -3.67 0.27
C GLU A 19 -42.52 -2.83 -0.28
N GLN A 20 -42.55 -1.52 -0.06
CA GLN A 20 -41.51 -0.61 -0.52
C GLN A 20 -40.14 -0.87 0.14
N LEU A 21 -40.12 -1.24 1.43
CA LEU A 21 -38.88 -1.65 2.11
C LEU A 21 -38.35 -2.97 1.57
N ALA A 22 -39.20 -3.95 1.28
CA ALA A 22 -38.77 -5.24 0.77
C ALA A 22 -38.06 -5.10 -0.58
N GLU A 23 -38.62 -4.27 -1.48
CA GLU A 23 -38.01 -3.94 -2.77
C GLU A 23 -36.65 -3.25 -2.59
N THR A 24 -36.57 -2.27 -1.69
CA THR A 24 -35.32 -1.54 -1.40
C THR A 24 -34.25 -2.45 -0.77
N LEU A 25 -34.66 -3.36 0.12
CA LEU A 25 -33.76 -4.29 0.79
C LEU A 25 -33.19 -5.33 -0.19
N ASP A 26 -33.98 -5.77 -1.17
CA ASP A 26 -33.52 -6.68 -2.22
C ASP A 26 -32.46 -5.99 -3.10
N GLU A 27 -32.72 -4.74 -3.50
CA GLU A 27 -31.75 -3.93 -4.27
C GLU A 27 -30.43 -3.72 -3.51
N ILE A 28 -30.50 -3.40 -2.21
CA ILE A 28 -29.31 -3.27 -1.36
C ILE A 28 -28.62 -4.63 -1.21
N GLY A 29 -29.36 -5.71 -0.94
CA GLY A 29 -28.83 -7.06 -0.72
C GLY A 29 -27.99 -7.56 -1.90
N VAL A 30 -28.39 -7.27 -3.13
CA VAL A 30 -27.63 -7.60 -4.35
C VAL A 30 -26.32 -6.80 -4.42
N ARG A 31 -26.35 -5.49 -4.08
CA ARG A 31 -25.18 -4.60 -4.17
C ARG A 31 -24.15 -4.76 -3.06
N VAL A 32 -24.55 -5.09 -1.84
CA VAL A 32 -23.63 -5.32 -0.71
C VAL A 32 -23.33 -6.80 -0.47
N HIS A 33 -23.43 -7.64 -1.51
CA HIS A 33 -23.04 -9.03 -1.38
C HIS A 33 -21.59 -9.13 -0.86
N PRO A 34 -21.35 -9.73 0.33
CA PRO A 34 -20.09 -9.57 1.05
C PRO A 34 -18.88 -10.08 0.27
N LYS A 35 -19.08 -11.09 -0.59
CA LYS A 35 -18.02 -11.62 -1.46
C LYS A 35 -17.52 -10.59 -2.48
N THR A 36 -18.40 -9.72 -2.99
CA THR A 36 -18.06 -8.68 -3.97
C THR A 36 -17.35 -7.52 -3.31
N VAL A 37 -17.88 -7.04 -2.16
CA VAL A 37 -17.28 -5.93 -1.40
C VAL A 37 -15.86 -6.27 -0.95
N ILE A 38 -15.64 -7.47 -0.42
CA ILE A 38 -14.32 -7.94 0.00
C ILE A 38 -13.39 -8.13 -1.21
N GLY A 39 -13.92 -8.66 -2.32
CA GLY A 39 -13.18 -8.81 -3.57
C GLY A 39 -12.65 -7.48 -4.12
N ASP A 40 -13.53 -6.47 -4.21
CA ASP A 40 -13.18 -5.13 -4.70
C ASP A 40 -12.18 -4.43 -3.78
N ALA A 41 -12.34 -4.56 -2.47
CA ALA A 41 -11.38 -4.03 -1.50
C ALA A 41 -9.99 -4.68 -1.68
N ARG A 42 -9.93 -6.01 -1.84
CA ARG A 42 -8.67 -6.74 -2.07
C ARG A 42 -8.01 -6.35 -3.39
N ALA A 43 -8.79 -6.19 -4.46
CA ALA A 43 -8.28 -5.79 -5.77
C ALA A 43 -7.65 -4.39 -5.74
N ARG A 44 -8.30 -3.42 -5.08
CA ARG A 44 -7.79 -2.05 -4.92
C ARG A 44 -6.49 -2.00 -4.10
N LEU A 45 -6.38 -2.86 -3.09
CA LEU A 45 -5.16 -2.97 -2.29
C LEU A 45 -4.02 -3.57 -3.11
N ALA A 46 -4.27 -4.65 -3.83
CA ALA A 46 -3.27 -5.28 -4.70
C ALA A 46 -2.74 -4.29 -5.76
N SER A 47 -3.63 -3.55 -6.44
CA SER A 47 -3.22 -2.56 -7.43
C SER A 47 -2.40 -1.40 -6.84
N SER A 48 -2.71 -0.99 -5.61
CA SER A 48 -1.96 0.07 -4.91
C SER A 48 -0.56 -0.37 -4.51
N VAL A 49 -0.41 -1.64 -4.15
CA VAL A 49 0.88 -2.26 -3.84
C VAL A 49 1.74 -2.37 -5.10
N ASP A 50 1.20 -2.85 -6.22
CA ASP A 50 1.95 -2.97 -7.47
C ASP A 50 2.51 -1.62 -7.94
N GLN A 51 1.71 -0.56 -7.85
CA GLN A 51 2.14 0.77 -8.25
C GLN A 51 3.23 1.34 -7.33
N THR A 52 3.14 1.08 -6.03
CA THR A 52 4.10 1.57 -5.03
C THR A 52 5.39 0.77 -5.07
N ALA A 53 5.30 -0.56 -5.12
CA ALA A 53 6.43 -1.47 -5.23
C ALA A 53 7.19 -1.25 -6.54
N GLY A 54 6.48 -1.09 -7.65
CA GLY A 54 7.09 -0.76 -8.94
C GLY A 54 7.87 0.55 -8.91
N ARG A 55 7.30 1.60 -8.31
CA ARG A 55 8.01 2.90 -8.15
C ARG A 55 9.20 2.80 -7.21
N ALA A 56 9.09 2.04 -6.12
CA ALA A 56 10.18 1.86 -5.17
C ALA A 56 11.37 1.12 -5.82
N VAL A 57 11.11 0.03 -6.54
CA VAL A 57 12.16 -0.74 -7.24
C VAL A 57 12.88 0.11 -8.29
N VAL A 58 12.12 0.88 -9.09
CA VAL A 58 12.71 1.78 -10.09
C VAL A 58 13.53 2.88 -9.43
N ALA A 59 13.04 3.48 -8.34
CA ALA A 59 13.78 4.50 -7.61
C ALA A 59 15.10 3.96 -7.07
N VAL A 60 15.08 2.77 -6.45
CA VAL A 60 16.30 2.11 -5.95
C VAL A 60 17.29 1.83 -7.07
N ASN A 61 16.84 1.24 -8.18
CA ASN A 61 17.73 0.94 -9.31
C ASN A 61 18.34 2.20 -9.91
N ARG A 62 17.56 3.29 -10.00
CA ARG A 62 18.06 4.59 -10.46
C ARG A 62 19.12 5.13 -9.51
N THR A 63 18.87 5.13 -8.21
CA THR A 63 19.85 5.59 -7.21
C THR A 63 21.13 4.77 -7.25
N VAL A 64 21.03 3.44 -7.35
CA VAL A 64 22.21 2.56 -7.46
C VAL A 64 22.99 2.84 -8.74
N THR A 65 22.30 3.08 -9.85
CA THR A 65 22.91 3.40 -11.14
C THR A 65 23.62 4.75 -11.09
N ASP A 66 22.99 5.78 -10.51
CA ASP A 66 23.57 7.12 -10.37
C ASP A 66 24.81 7.11 -9.49
N VAL A 67 24.80 6.35 -8.39
CA VAL A 67 25.97 6.16 -7.53
C VAL A 67 27.07 5.42 -8.28
N LYS A 68 26.74 4.32 -8.98
CA LYS A 68 27.71 3.55 -9.77
C LYS A 68 28.37 4.43 -10.85
N ALA A 69 27.62 5.33 -11.49
CA ALA A 69 28.10 6.25 -12.51
C ALA A 69 29.25 7.14 -12.03
N GLN A 70 29.32 7.45 -10.73
CA GLN A 70 30.41 8.26 -10.16
C GLN A 70 31.75 7.50 -10.09
N PHE A 71 31.68 6.17 -10.11
CA PHE A 71 32.81 5.26 -9.95
C PHE A 71 33.15 4.47 -11.21
N VAL A 72 32.46 4.67 -12.33
CA VAL A 72 32.80 4.05 -13.63
C VAL A 72 33.27 5.10 -14.65
N ASP A 73 34.23 4.74 -15.48
CA ASP A 73 34.77 5.57 -16.56
C ASP A 73 33.86 5.57 -17.79
N GLU A 74 34.30 6.24 -18.86
CA GLU A 74 33.55 6.38 -20.12
C GLU A 74 33.44 5.07 -20.91
N ASP A 75 34.36 4.13 -20.68
CA ASP A 75 34.40 2.80 -21.30
C ASP A 75 33.69 1.73 -20.43
N GLY A 76 33.18 2.12 -19.25
CA GLY A 76 32.48 1.26 -18.29
C GLY A 76 33.38 0.55 -17.28
N GLY A 77 34.68 0.84 -17.28
CA GLY A 77 35.66 0.34 -16.31
C GLY A 77 35.56 1.04 -14.94
N PRO A 78 36.02 0.41 -13.85
CA PRO A 78 36.03 1.03 -12.53
C PRO A 78 37.09 2.14 -12.41
N ARG A 79 36.68 3.34 -12.00
CA ARG A 79 37.57 4.47 -11.66
C ARG A 79 38.30 4.21 -10.36
N LEU A 80 39.43 3.51 -10.44
CA LEU A 80 40.25 3.14 -9.28
C LEU A 80 40.66 4.34 -8.43
N GLU A 81 40.91 5.49 -9.06
CA GLU A 81 41.25 6.76 -8.39
C GLU A 81 40.18 7.21 -7.38
N ARG A 82 38.90 6.93 -7.67
CA ARG A 82 37.76 7.29 -6.79
C ARG A 82 37.31 6.12 -5.93
N LEU A 83 37.37 4.90 -6.46
CA LEU A 83 36.85 3.70 -5.80
C LEU A 83 37.78 3.23 -4.67
N VAL A 84 39.10 3.28 -4.85
CA VAL A 84 40.09 2.80 -3.86
C VAL A 84 40.01 3.58 -2.55
N PRO A 85 40.04 4.93 -2.53
CA PRO A 85 39.93 5.69 -1.28
C PRO A 85 38.63 5.42 -0.53
N VAL A 86 37.49 5.35 -1.24
CA VAL A 86 36.17 5.07 -0.63
C VAL A 86 36.14 3.67 -0.03
N ALA A 87 36.66 2.66 -0.75
CA ALA A 87 36.74 1.29 -0.25
C ALA A 87 37.58 1.19 1.03
N LEU A 88 38.72 1.88 1.09
CA LEU A 88 39.57 1.91 2.29
C LEU A 88 38.86 2.52 3.50
N VAL A 89 38.11 3.61 3.31
CA VAL A 89 37.33 4.24 4.40
C VAL A 89 36.26 3.28 4.91
N VAL A 90 35.51 2.63 4.01
CA VAL A 90 34.46 1.66 4.38
C VAL A 90 35.06 0.51 5.18
N VAL A 91 36.17 -0.07 4.71
CA VAL A 91 36.87 -1.15 5.41
C VAL A 91 37.33 -0.69 6.80
N GLY A 92 37.87 0.53 6.91
CA GLY A 92 38.28 1.11 8.19
C GLY A 92 37.12 1.24 9.18
N ILE A 93 35.96 1.74 8.74
CA ILE A 93 34.76 1.88 9.57
C ILE A 93 34.24 0.51 10.01
N VAL A 94 34.14 -0.45 9.09
CA VAL A 94 33.69 -1.82 9.41
C VAL A 94 34.63 -2.49 10.40
N GLY A 95 35.95 -2.35 10.20
CA GLY A 95 36.96 -2.83 11.13
C GLY A 95 36.80 -2.22 12.52
N LEU A 96 36.61 -0.90 12.61
CA LEU A 96 36.39 -0.19 13.87
C LEU A 96 35.11 -0.70 14.58
N LEU A 97 34.01 -0.85 13.84
CA LEU A 97 32.75 -1.37 14.38
C LEU A 97 32.90 -2.81 14.88
N ALA A 98 33.57 -3.68 14.12
CA ALA A 98 33.83 -5.06 14.52
C ALA A 98 34.69 -5.12 15.80
N VAL A 99 35.75 -4.32 15.87
CA VAL A 99 36.64 -4.25 17.05
C VAL A 99 35.87 -3.71 18.26
N SER A 100 35.09 -2.65 18.10
CA SER A 100 34.31 -2.06 19.20
C SER A 100 33.21 -3.00 19.71
N ALA A 101 32.53 -3.72 18.81
CA ALA A 101 31.54 -4.74 19.16
C ALA A 101 32.19 -5.91 19.92
N ARG A 102 33.40 -6.32 19.53
CA ARG A 102 34.18 -7.34 20.24
C ARG A 102 34.56 -6.87 21.65
N ARG A 103 35.00 -5.61 21.79
CA ARG A 103 35.38 -5.01 23.08
C ARG A 103 34.21 -4.84 24.07
N ARG A 104 32.97 -4.76 23.59
CA ARG A 104 31.79 -4.67 24.48
C ARG A 104 31.30 -6.03 25.00
N ARG A 105 31.77 -7.14 24.42
CA ARG A 105 31.33 -8.50 24.75
C ARG A 105 32.30 -9.27 25.64
N GLY A 106 33.53 -8.78 25.82
CA GLY A 106 34.52 -9.32 26.76
C GLY A 106 34.76 -8.31 27.87
#